data_AF-A0A0H4TBC5-F1
#
_entry.id   AF-A0A0H4TBC5-F1
#
_cell.length_a   1.000
_cell.length_b   1.000
_cell.length_c   1.000
_cell.angle_alpha   90.00
_cell.angle_beta   90.00
_cell.angle_gamma   90.00
#
_symmetry.space_group_name_H-M   'P 1'
#
loop_
_entity.id
_entity.type
_entity.pdbx_description
1 polymer ?
#
loop_
_entity_poly.entity_id
_entity_poly.type
_entity_poly.pdbx_seq_one_letter_code
_entity_poly.pdbx_strand_id
1 'polypeptide(L)'
;MIQPRTILEVADNSGAKKVMCIRVMGGSNKRYAGIGDVIVVSVKEAIPDGTAKKGQVAKAVVVRSVDSIRRDDGSYIRFDKNAAVGGVMQVRIKKGDTVEAISGREKGKTGKVLKVVSSKKGSRYVLVEKINMIKKHMKPSQKNKEGGILEREGPLHISNVSVVCPKCSKATRVGVQVGDDKKMRYCKKCREIID
;
A
#
# COMPACT_ATOMS: atom_id res chain seq x y z
N MET A 1 25.13 -1.19 -4.10
CA MET A 1 24.30 -2.37 -4.35
C MET A 1 23.58 -2.73 -3.06
N ILE A 2 22.26 -2.91 -3.10
CA ILE A 2 21.43 -3.12 -1.91
C ILE A 2 21.05 -4.60 -1.80
N GLN A 3 21.16 -5.19 -0.62
CA GLN A 3 20.80 -6.59 -0.36
C GLN A 3 19.98 -6.70 0.95
N PRO A 4 19.43 -7.88 1.29
CA PRO A 4 18.83 -8.07 2.61
C PRO A 4 19.80 -7.66 3.73
N ARG A 5 19.26 -7.03 4.78
CA ARG A 5 19.95 -6.42 5.93
C ARG A 5 20.73 -5.12 5.63
N THR A 6 20.81 -4.65 4.39
CA THR A 6 21.35 -3.30 4.10
C THR A 6 20.47 -2.23 4.75
N ILE A 7 21.09 -1.27 5.44
CA ILE A 7 20.43 -0.08 6.00
C ILE A 7 20.50 1.04 4.97
N LEU A 8 19.38 1.72 4.75
CA LEU A 8 19.25 2.87 3.87
C LEU A 8 18.69 4.06 4.65
N GLU A 9 19.17 5.25 4.30
CA GLU A 9 18.52 6.50 4.71
C GLU A 9 17.19 6.66 3.97
N VAL A 10 16.24 7.31 4.63
CA VAL A 10 14.95 7.61 4.01
C VAL A 10 14.99 9.01 3.43
N ALA A 11 14.73 9.12 2.13
CA ALA A 11 14.72 10.37 1.38
C ALA A 11 13.28 10.85 1.09
N ASP A 12 12.41 10.79 2.10
CA ASP A 12 11.02 11.28 2.02
C ASP A 12 10.57 11.94 3.33
N ASN A 13 9.36 12.50 3.33
CA ASN A 13 8.72 13.10 4.50
C ASN A 13 7.77 12.12 5.22
N SER A 14 7.98 10.80 5.13
CA SER A 14 7.15 9.81 5.83
C SER A 14 7.38 9.79 7.35
N GLY A 15 8.49 10.37 7.80
CA GLY A 15 8.93 10.37 9.19
C GLY A 15 9.80 9.16 9.56
N ALA A 16 10.04 8.22 8.66
CA ALA A 16 11.11 7.24 8.85
C ALA A 16 12.47 7.92 8.62
N LYS A 17 13.49 7.58 9.43
CA LYS A 17 14.87 8.08 9.27
C LYS A 17 15.76 7.03 8.62
N LYS A 18 15.68 5.79 9.11
CA LYS A 18 16.43 4.64 8.60
C LYS A 18 15.53 3.45 8.41
N VAL A 19 15.76 2.74 7.30
CA VAL A 19 15.05 1.51 6.95
C VAL A 19 16.06 0.41 6.64
N MET A 20 15.72 -0.82 6.99
CA MET A 20 16.52 -2.01 6.69
C MET A 20 15.82 -2.83 5.61
N CYS A 21 16.52 -3.14 4.53
CA CYS A 21 16.05 -4.04 3.49
C CYS A 21 15.82 -5.45 4.07
N ILE A 22 14.62 -6.00 3.85
CA ILE A 22 14.25 -7.37 4.19
C ILE A 22 14.34 -8.24 2.94
N ARG A 23 13.90 -7.71 1.80
CA ARG A 23 13.79 -8.46 0.55
C ARG A 23 13.90 -7.54 -0.67
N VAL A 24 14.62 -8.01 -1.69
CA VAL A 24 14.65 -7.40 -3.02
C VAL A 24 13.50 -7.96 -3.87
N MET A 25 12.74 -7.09 -4.55
CA MET A 25 11.65 -7.48 -5.44
C MET A 25 12.16 -7.59 -6.89
N GLY A 26 11.43 -8.34 -7.73
CA GLY A 26 11.71 -8.42 -9.18
C GLY A 26 12.19 -9.77 -9.70
N GLY A 27 12.09 -10.85 -8.90
CA GLY A 27 12.37 -12.21 -9.36
C GLY A 27 12.63 -13.18 -8.20
N SER A 28 12.58 -14.48 -8.47
CA SER A 28 12.82 -15.54 -7.48
C SER A 28 14.28 -15.55 -7.00
N ASN A 29 15.23 -15.28 -7.91
CA ASN A 29 16.67 -15.35 -7.66
C ASN A 29 17.35 -13.97 -7.58
N LYS A 30 16.58 -12.88 -7.53
CA LYS A 30 17.16 -11.53 -7.49
C LYS A 30 17.77 -11.24 -6.12
N ARG A 31 19.10 -11.19 -6.06
CA ARG A 31 19.87 -11.00 -4.81
C ARG A 31 20.09 -9.54 -4.45
N TYR A 32 20.14 -8.67 -5.46
CA TYR A 32 20.58 -7.29 -5.33
C TYR A 32 19.60 -6.30 -5.97
N ALA A 33 19.49 -5.13 -5.37
CA ALA A 33 18.71 -4.01 -5.87
C ALA A 33 19.64 -2.83 -6.25
N GLY A 34 19.39 -2.24 -7.41
CA GLY A 34 19.99 -0.99 -7.88
C GLY A 34 19.05 0.21 -7.69
N ILE A 35 19.43 1.37 -8.20
CA ILE A 35 18.52 2.54 -8.22
C ILE A 35 17.30 2.22 -9.11
N GLY A 36 16.12 2.61 -8.66
CA GLY A 36 14.83 2.33 -9.32
C GLY A 36 14.17 1.03 -8.89
N ASP A 37 14.90 0.12 -8.25
CA ASP A 37 14.33 -1.15 -7.78
C ASP A 37 13.47 -0.98 -6.54
N VAL A 38 12.40 -1.78 -6.47
CA VAL A 38 11.52 -1.88 -5.30
C VAL A 38 12.10 -2.87 -4.30
N ILE A 39 12.18 -2.47 -3.04
CA ILE A 39 12.60 -3.30 -1.91
C ILE A 39 11.52 -3.32 -0.83
N VAL A 40 11.43 -4.41 -0.09
CA VAL A 40 10.64 -4.50 1.15
C VAL A 40 11.56 -4.16 2.30
N VAL A 41 11.15 -3.22 3.15
CA VAL A 41 11.96 -2.69 4.25
C VAL A 41 11.23 -2.72 5.58
N SER A 42 11.99 -2.78 6.68
CA SER A 42 11.50 -2.47 8.04
C SER A 42 12.06 -1.14 8.51
N VAL A 43 11.20 -0.31 9.10
CA VAL A 43 11.62 0.95 9.74
C VAL A 43 12.43 0.64 11.00
N LYS A 44 13.66 1.15 11.08
CA LYS A 44 14.54 0.97 12.24
C LYS A 44 14.58 2.20 13.14
N GLU A 45 14.49 3.37 12.54
CA GLU A 45 14.43 4.66 13.22
C GLU A 45 13.35 5.52 12.57
N ALA A 46 12.55 6.21 13.39
CA ALA A 46 11.52 7.14 12.95
C ALA A 46 11.46 8.34 13.90
N ILE A 47 10.94 9.48 13.41
CA ILE A 47 10.60 10.61 14.27
C ILE A 47 9.39 10.26 15.16
N PRO A 48 9.30 10.77 16.40
CA PRO A 48 8.22 10.44 17.35
C PRO A 48 6.80 10.65 16.81
N ASP A 49 6.54 11.82 16.20
CA ASP A 49 5.21 12.21 15.71
C ASP A 49 4.99 11.90 14.21
N GLY A 50 5.87 11.07 13.65
CA GLY A 50 5.87 10.72 12.24
C GLY A 50 4.73 9.80 11.85
N THR A 51 4.46 9.72 10.54
CA THR A 51 3.49 8.74 10.03
C THR A 51 4.03 7.30 10.05
N ALA A 52 5.35 7.14 10.00
CA ALA A 52 6.05 5.87 10.10
C ALA A 52 6.36 5.49 11.55
N LYS A 53 6.13 4.22 11.91
CA LYS A 53 6.48 3.68 13.24
C LYS A 53 7.67 2.72 13.15
N LYS A 54 8.52 2.68 14.19
CA LYS A 54 9.59 1.68 14.30
C LYS A 54 9.01 0.26 14.19
N GLY A 55 9.71 -0.61 13.46
CA GLY A 55 9.29 -1.99 13.19
C GLY A 55 8.27 -2.13 12.05
N GLN A 56 7.66 -1.05 11.57
CA GLN A 56 6.71 -1.10 10.46
C GLN A 56 7.39 -1.61 9.18
N VAL A 57 6.71 -2.53 8.48
CA VAL A 57 7.16 -3.05 7.19
C VAL A 57 6.48 -2.29 6.05
N ALA A 58 7.27 -1.87 5.06
CA ALA A 58 6.81 -1.12 3.90
C ALA A 58 7.56 -1.51 2.63
N LYS A 59 7.06 -1.07 1.47
CA LYS A 59 7.82 -1.07 0.21
C LYS A 59 8.47 0.29 0.03
N ALA A 60 9.71 0.30 -0.44
CA ALA A 60 10.47 1.50 -0.77
C ALA A 60 11.12 1.32 -2.15
N VAL A 61 11.44 2.43 -2.81
CA VAL A 61 12.21 2.46 -4.06
C VAL A 61 13.59 3.01 -3.76
N VAL A 62 14.65 2.32 -4.22
CA VAL A 62 16.02 2.79 -4.07
C VAL A 62 16.24 4.00 -4.97
N VAL A 63 16.73 5.11 -4.41
CA VAL A 63 16.96 6.37 -5.15
C VAL A 63 18.43 6.79 -5.18
N ARG A 64 19.24 6.33 -4.22
CA ARG A 64 20.69 6.54 -4.20
C ARG A 64 21.38 5.23 -3.87
N SER A 65 22.51 4.97 -4.54
CA SER A 65 23.41 3.88 -4.17
C SER A 65 24.87 4.30 -4.18
N VAL A 66 25.62 3.71 -3.24
CA VAL A 66 27.09 3.79 -3.21
C VAL A 66 27.73 2.97 -4.31
N ASP A 67 26.99 2.10 -4.98
CA ASP A 67 27.50 1.39 -6.15
C ASP A 67 27.23 2.23 -7.39
N SER A 68 28.23 2.32 -8.25
CA SER A 68 28.23 3.26 -9.36
C SER A 68 27.30 2.81 -10.48
N ILE A 69 26.52 3.73 -11.03
CA ILE A 69 25.70 3.48 -12.21
C ILE A 69 26.41 4.06 -13.41
N ARG A 70 26.59 3.21 -14.42
CA ARG A 70 27.12 3.61 -15.72
C ARG A 70 26.01 4.22 -16.56
N ARG A 71 26.28 5.36 -17.18
CA ARG A 71 25.45 5.99 -18.20
C ARG A 71 25.88 5.55 -19.60
N ASP A 72 25.02 5.80 -20.58
CA ASP A 72 25.26 5.43 -21.99
C ASP A 72 26.48 6.15 -22.59
N ASP A 73 26.80 7.35 -22.09
CA ASP A 73 27.99 8.12 -22.45
C ASP A 73 29.30 7.58 -21.84
N GLY A 74 29.21 6.52 -21.04
CA GLY A 74 30.35 5.92 -20.32
C GLY A 74 30.69 6.58 -19.00
N SER A 75 30.04 7.69 -18.62
CA SER A 75 30.22 8.31 -17.31
C SER A 75 29.60 7.46 -16.19
N TYR A 76 30.08 7.66 -14.96
CA TYR A 76 29.58 6.96 -13.77
C TYR A 76 28.98 7.95 -12.76
N ILE A 77 27.83 7.60 -12.19
CA ILE A 77 27.24 8.28 -11.03
C ILE A 77 27.46 7.41 -9.80
N ARG A 78 27.96 8.00 -8.72
CA ARG A 78 28.03 7.37 -7.39
C ARG A 78 27.53 8.34 -6.34
N PHE A 79 26.85 7.84 -5.32
CA PHE A 79 26.43 8.62 -4.16
C PHE A 79 27.23 8.20 -2.92
N ASP A 80 27.37 9.11 -1.95
CA ASP A 80 28.07 8.80 -0.70
C ASP A 80 27.28 7.83 0.20
N LYS A 81 25.94 7.81 0.05
CA LYS A 81 25.04 7.04 0.89
C LYS A 81 23.92 6.36 0.11
N ASN A 82 23.53 5.18 0.59
CA ASN A 82 22.35 4.47 0.10
C ASN A 82 21.08 5.11 0.66
N ALA A 83 20.11 5.41 -0.20
CA ALA A 83 18.84 5.97 0.21
C ALA A 83 17.66 5.39 -0.55
N ALA A 84 16.51 5.36 0.10
CA ALA A 84 15.25 4.94 -0.48
C ALA A 84 14.13 5.94 -0.19
N VAL A 85 13.16 6.01 -1.11
CA VAL A 85 11.94 6.82 -0.99
C VAL A 85 10.75 5.87 -0.82
N GLY A 86 9.77 6.26 0.02
CA GLY A 86 8.57 5.49 0.27
C GLY A 86 8.68 4.64 1.53
N GLY A 87 8.10 5.13 2.62
CA GLY A 87 8.07 4.43 3.90
C GLY A 87 6.72 3.93 4.38
N VAL A 88 5.59 4.32 3.76
CA VAL A 88 4.26 3.99 4.28
C VAL A 88 3.17 4.01 3.19
N MET A 89 2.87 2.86 2.56
CA MET A 89 1.50 2.65 2.07
C MET A 89 0.62 2.35 3.29
N GLN A 90 0.29 3.38 4.07
CA GLN A 90 -0.80 3.26 5.04
C GLN A 90 -2.07 3.12 4.22
N VAL A 91 -2.76 2.01 4.43
CA VAL A 91 -4.11 1.88 3.91
C VAL A 91 -4.98 2.84 4.69
N ARG A 92 -5.53 3.83 3.97
CA ARG A 92 -6.39 4.88 4.52
C ARG A 92 -7.88 4.55 4.38
N ILE A 93 -8.19 3.32 3.98
CA ILE A 93 -9.54 2.78 3.81
C ILE A 93 -9.88 1.93 5.04
N LYS A 94 -11.04 2.20 5.64
CA LYS A 94 -11.60 1.49 6.80
C LYS A 94 -12.85 0.70 6.38
N LYS A 95 -13.27 -0.24 7.22
CA LYS A 95 -14.58 -0.89 7.09
C LYS A 95 -15.67 0.18 7.19
N GLY A 96 -16.68 0.11 6.34
CA GLY A 96 -17.79 1.07 6.28
C GLY A 96 -17.56 2.26 5.35
N ASP A 97 -16.33 2.51 4.90
CA ASP A 97 -16.08 3.55 3.88
C ASP A 97 -16.83 3.21 2.58
N THR A 98 -17.36 4.23 1.91
CA THR A 98 -17.86 4.10 0.54
C THR A 98 -16.68 4.27 -0.41
N VAL A 99 -16.50 3.31 -1.32
CA VAL A 99 -15.40 3.33 -2.29
C VAL A 99 -15.91 3.16 -3.71
N GLU A 100 -15.19 3.76 -4.65
CA GLU A 100 -15.41 3.62 -6.08
C GLU A 100 -14.28 2.80 -6.69
N ALA A 101 -14.62 1.88 -7.60
CA ALA A 101 -13.63 1.14 -8.38
C ALA A 101 -12.97 2.05 -9.43
N ILE A 102 -11.64 2.25 -9.32
CA ILE A 102 -10.84 3.09 -10.21
C ILE A 102 -10.47 2.33 -11.50
N SER A 103 -10.31 1.01 -11.40
CA SER A 103 -9.78 0.16 -12.45
C SER A 103 -10.44 -1.22 -12.45
N GLY A 104 -10.31 -1.94 -13.57
CA GLY A 104 -10.90 -3.25 -13.78
C GLY A 104 -12.27 -3.20 -14.45
N ARG A 105 -12.92 -4.36 -14.54
CA ARG A 105 -14.19 -4.57 -15.28
C ARG A 105 -15.35 -3.73 -14.75
N GLU A 106 -15.28 -3.33 -13.49
CA GLU A 106 -16.35 -2.62 -12.79
C GLU A 106 -15.98 -1.18 -12.43
N LYS A 107 -15.08 -0.58 -13.22
CA LYS A 107 -14.66 0.82 -13.07
C LYS A 107 -15.88 1.76 -13.00
N GLY A 108 -15.86 2.69 -12.05
CA GLY A 108 -16.91 3.68 -11.81
C GLY A 108 -18.05 3.21 -10.91
N LYS A 109 -18.15 1.91 -10.60
CA LYS A 109 -19.14 1.42 -9.63
C LYS A 109 -18.70 1.77 -8.21
N THR A 110 -19.67 2.18 -7.39
CA THR A 110 -19.49 2.49 -5.97
C THR A 110 -20.06 1.38 -5.10
N GLY A 111 -19.42 1.12 -3.96
CA GLY A 111 -19.92 0.17 -2.96
C GLY A 111 -19.29 0.41 -1.58
N LYS A 112 -19.90 -0.16 -0.55
CA LYS A 112 -19.38 -0.07 0.83
C LYS A 112 -18.34 -1.13 1.11
N VAL A 113 -17.30 -0.77 1.85
CA VAL A 113 -16.26 -1.71 2.27
C VAL A 113 -16.78 -2.59 3.41
N LEU A 114 -17.02 -3.87 3.10
CA LEU A 114 -17.46 -4.87 4.07
C LEU A 114 -16.31 -5.30 5.00
N LYS A 115 -15.12 -5.49 4.43
CA LYS A 115 -13.94 -5.94 5.19
C LYS A 115 -12.66 -5.56 4.48
N VAL A 116 -11.68 -5.12 5.26
CA VAL A 116 -10.29 -5.00 4.80
C VAL A 116 -9.59 -6.31 5.12
N VAL A 117 -9.14 -7.01 4.08
CA VAL A 117 -8.46 -8.30 4.18
C VAL A 117 -6.97 -8.08 4.01
N SER A 118 -6.19 -8.41 5.04
CA SER A 118 -4.74 -8.42 4.96
C SER A 118 -4.26 -9.80 4.53
N SER A 119 -3.47 -9.89 3.46
CA SER A 119 -2.82 -11.14 3.06
C SER A 119 -1.55 -11.36 3.87
N LYS A 120 -1.19 -12.64 4.13
CA LYS A 120 0.08 -13.04 4.77
C LYS A 120 1.31 -12.47 4.05
N LYS A 121 1.20 -12.14 2.76
CA LYS A 121 2.28 -11.56 1.92
C LYS A 121 2.33 -10.02 1.93
N GLY A 122 1.56 -9.34 2.79
CA GLY A 122 1.58 -7.88 2.94
C GLY A 122 0.73 -7.10 1.93
N SER A 123 0.18 -7.75 0.90
CA SER A 123 -0.84 -7.14 0.02
C SER A 123 -2.15 -6.95 0.78
N ARG A 124 -2.77 -5.78 0.63
CA ARG A 124 -4.05 -5.44 1.28
C ARG A 124 -5.17 -5.46 0.24
N TYR A 125 -6.21 -6.23 0.53
CA TYR A 125 -7.42 -6.37 -0.27
C TYR A 125 -8.61 -5.81 0.50
N VAL A 126 -9.67 -5.49 -0.22
CA VAL A 126 -10.96 -5.06 0.33
C VAL A 126 -12.06 -5.91 -0.29
N LEU A 127 -13.06 -6.28 0.52
CA LEU A 127 -14.34 -6.79 0.05
C LEU A 127 -15.28 -5.60 -0.02
N VAL A 128 -15.84 -5.36 -1.20
CA VAL A 128 -16.73 -4.24 -1.47
C VAL A 128 -18.07 -4.80 -1.90
N GLU A 129 -19.14 -4.32 -1.27
CA GLU A 129 -20.51 -4.76 -1.55
C GLU A 129 -20.84 -4.65 -3.05
N LYS A 130 -21.37 -5.74 -3.63
CA LYS A 130 -21.80 -5.83 -5.04
C LYS A 130 -20.72 -5.51 -6.08
N ILE A 131 -19.43 -5.49 -5.70
CA ILE A 131 -18.31 -5.33 -6.63
C ILE A 131 -17.41 -6.57 -6.55
N ASN A 132 -16.97 -7.03 -7.71
CA ASN A 132 -16.14 -8.20 -7.97
C ASN A 132 -16.81 -9.50 -7.56
N MET A 133 -18.05 -9.69 -7.99
CA MET A 133 -18.81 -10.92 -7.75
C MET A 133 -18.11 -12.13 -8.37
N ILE A 134 -17.93 -13.18 -7.57
CA ILE A 134 -17.34 -14.46 -7.97
C ILE A 134 -18.34 -15.59 -7.71
N LYS A 135 -18.43 -16.51 -8.66
CA LYS A 135 -19.17 -17.76 -8.50
C LYS A 135 -18.30 -18.76 -7.74
N LYS A 136 -18.81 -19.28 -6.62
CA LYS A 136 -18.15 -20.33 -5.84
C LYS A 136 -19.02 -21.57 -5.79
N HIS A 137 -18.49 -22.66 -6.32
CA HIS A 137 -19.07 -23.98 -6.15
C HIS A 137 -18.87 -24.43 -4.71
N MET A 138 -19.95 -24.71 -4.00
CA MET A 138 -19.93 -25.26 -2.65
C MET A 138 -20.59 -26.63 -2.64
N LYS A 139 -19.86 -27.61 -2.07
CA LYS A 139 -20.43 -28.90 -1.75
C LYS A 139 -21.45 -28.74 -0.61
N PRO A 140 -22.48 -29.60 -0.55
CA PRO A 140 -23.41 -29.65 0.58
C PRO A 140 -22.67 -29.73 1.92
N SER A 141 -23.11 -28.96 2.91
CA SER A 141 -22.58 -28.96 4.27
C SER A 141 -23.72 -28.76 5.29
N GLN A 142 -23.49 -28.99 6.59
CA GLN A 142 -24.53 -28.80 7.62
C GLN A 142 -25.19 -27.40 7.58
N LYS A 143 -24.42 -26.35 7.25
CA LYS A 143 -24.93 -24.98 7.10
C LYS A 143 -25.59 -24.70 5.76
N ASN A 144 -25.38 -25.56 4.76
CA ASN A 144 -25.93 -25.38 3.42
C ASN A 144 -26.22 -26.75 2.79
N LYS A 145 -27.42 -27.28 3.05
CA LYS A 145 -27.80 -28.67 2.75
C LYS A 145 -27.99 -28.93 1.25
N GLU A 146 -28.36 -27.92 0.47
CA GLU A 146 -28.65 -28.06 -0.96
C GLU A 146 -27.38 -27.98 -1.83
N GLY A 147 -26.25 -27.53 -1.27
CA GLY A 147 -25.06 -27.23 -2.08
C GLY A 147 -25.36 -26.18 -3.17
N GLY A 148 -24.48 -26.05 -4.17
CA GLY A 148 -24.74 -25.26 -5.37
C GLY A 148 -23.71 -24.18 -5.68
N ILE A 149 -24.05 -23.34 -6.66
CA ILE A 149 -23.22 -22.22 -7.11
C ILE A 149 -23.66 -20.97 -6.36
N LEU A 150 -22.86 -20.55 -5.37
CA LEU A 150 -23.11 -19.33 -4.61
C LEU A 150 -22.34 -18.16 -5.23
N GLU A 151 -23.03 -17.06 -5.47
CA GLU A 151 -22.38 -15.80 -5.82
C GLU A 151 -21.98 -15.06 -4.54
N ARG A 152 -20.72 -14.61 -4.48
CA ARG A 152 -20.19 -13.86 -3.33
C ARG A 152 -19.21 -12.81 -3.80
N GLU A 153 -18.99 -11.77 -3.00
CA GLU A 153 -18.00 -10.75 -3.30
C GLU A 153 -16.58 -11.32 -3.22
N GLY A 154 -15.80 -11.04 -4.25
CA GLY A 154 -14.40 -11.39 -4.36
C GLY A 154 -13.49 -10.28 -3.83
N PRO A 155 -12.30 -10.62 -3.31
CA PRO A 155 -11.34 -9.62 -2.85
C PRO A 155 -10.84 -8.74 -3.99
N LEU A 156 -10.90 -7.42 -3.80
CA LEU A 156 -10.33 -6.41 -4.68
C LEU A 156 -9.04 -5.86 -4.10
N HIS A 157 -8.02 -5.69 -4.93
CA HIS A 157 -6.77 -5.08 -4.48
C HIS A 157 -7.00 -3.60 -4.16
N ILE A 158 -6.41 -3.10 -3.08
CA ILE A 158 -6.72 -1.75 -2.61
C ILE A 158 -6.31 -0.62 -3.57
N SER A 159 -5.36 -0.88 -4.47
CA SER A 159 -4.98 0.08 -5.52
C SER A 159 -6.11 0.36 -6.51
N ASN A 160 -7.09 -0.55 -6.60
CA ASN A 160 -8.16 -0.47 -7.58
C ASN A 160 -9.41 0.25 -7.04
N VAL A 161 -9.34 0.78 -5.82
CA VAL A 161 -10.46 1.48 -5.18
C VAL A 161 -10.03 2.84 -4.63
N SER A 162 -10.94 3.82 -4.67
CA SER A 162 -10.79 5.14 -4.05
C SER A 162 -11.90 5.40 -3.06
N VAL A 163 -11.63 6.11 -1.97
CA VAL A 163 -12.70 6.53 -1.05
C VAL A 163 -13.55 7.60 -1.72
N VAL A 164 -14.86 7.44 -1.66
CA VAL A 164 -15.83 8.47 -2.06
C VAL A 164 -16.09 9.34 -0.84
N CYS A 165 -15.87 10.65 -0.99
CA CYS A 165 -16.15 11.57 0.10
C CYS A 165 -17.67 11.71 0.31
N PRO A 166 -18.18 11.63 1.55
CA PRO A 166 -19.62 11.77 1.83
C PRO A 166 -20.22 13.10 1.39
N LYS A 167 -19.42 14.18 1.38
CA LYS A 167 -19.92 15.53 1.10
C LYS A 167 -19.84 15.92 -0.37
N CYS A 168 -18.74 15.60 -1.04
CA CYS A 168 -18.57 15.98 -2.44
C CYS A 168 -18.88 14.86 -3.44
N SER A 169 -19.25 13.66 -2.97
CA SER A 169 -19.59 12.46 -3.77
C SER A 169 -18.57 12.08 -4.84
N LYS A 170 -17.35 12.61 -4.75
CA LYS A 170 -16.26 12.38 -5.69
C LYS A 170 -15.27 11.39 -5.08
N ALA A 171 -14.78 10.48 -5.91
CA ALA A 171 -13.60 9.66 -5.60
C ALA A 171 -12.40 10.56 -5.25
N THR A 172 -11.81 10.35 -4.08
CA THR A 172 -10.77 11.23 -3.51
C THR A 172 -9.65 10.43 -2.84
N ARG A 173 -8.46 11.05 -2.79
CA ARG A 173 -7.38 10.58 -1.92
C ARG A 173 -7.62 11.11 -0.51
N VAL A 174 -7.53 10.21 0.47
CA VAL A 174 -7.68 10.55 1.89
C VAL A 174 -6.37 11.16 2.41
N GLY A 175 -6.44 12.32 3.04
CA GLY A 175 -5.39 12.91 3.86
C GLY A 175 -5.55 12.51 5.33
N VAL A 176 -4.50 12.65 6.12
CA VAL A 176 -4.56 12.49 7.58
C VAL A 176 -4.09 13.80 8.18
N GLN A 177 -4.90 14.38 9.05
CA GLN A 177 -4.55 15.52 9.88
C GLN A 177 -4.37 15.02 11.30
N VAL A 178 -3.28 15.42 11.94
CA VAL A 178 -3.00 15.11 13.35
C VAL A 178 -3.41 16.35 14.11
N GLY A 179 -4.50 16.25 14.88
CA GLY A 179 -4.80 17.22 15.93
C GLY A 179 -4.17 16.77 17.25
N ASP A 180 -4.37 17.54 18.31
CA ASP A 180 -3.70 17.35 19.60
C ASP A 180 -3.92 15.96 20.20
N ASP A 181 -5.12 15.38 20.06
CA ASP A 181 -5.46 14.06 20.64
C ASP A 181 -5.87 12.98 19.62
N LYS A 182 -6.30 13.35 18.41
CA LYS A 182 -6.85 12.40 17.43
C LYS A 182 -6.37 12.64 16.01
N LYS A 183 -6.07 11.54 15.31
CA LYS A 183 -5.81 11.53 13.87
C LYS A 183 -7.14 11.51 13.12
N MET A 184 -7.44 12.58 12.41
CA MET A 184 -8.66 12.70 11.60
C MET A 184 -8.35 12.49 10.12
N ARG A 185 -9.21 11.75 9.42
CA ARG A 185 -9.12 11.56 7.97
C ARG A 185 -9.88 12.68 7.29
N TYR A 186 -9.26 13.33 6.31
CA TYR A 186 -9.90 14.40 5.54
C TYR A 186 -9.84 14.13 4.03
N CYS A 187 -10.76 14.71 3.29
CA CYS A 187 -10.83 14.66 1.84
C CYS A 187 -9.83 15.66 1.24
N LYS A 188 -8.91 15.22 0.38
CA LYS A 188 -7.99 16.16 -0.29
C LYS A 188 -8.66 17.13 -1.27
N LYS A 189 -9.87 16.82 -1.74
CA LYS A 189 -10.60 17.68 -2.69
C LYS A 189 -11.35 18.83 -2.00
N CYS A 190 -12.12 18.54 -0.95
CA CYS A 190 -12.92 19.55 -0.24
C CYS A 190 -12.39 19.91 1.15
N ARG A 191 -11.30 19.30 1.63
CA ARG A 191 -10.69 19.48 2.97
C ARG A 191 -11.59 19.14 4.16
N GLU A 192 -12.76 18.58 3.88
CA GLU A 192 -13.76 18.09 4.81
C GLU A 192 -13.32 16.79 5.52
N ILE A 193 -13.78 16.59 6.76
CA ILE A 193 -13.52 15.37 7.52
C ILE A 193 -14.36 14.21 6.95
N ILE A 194 -13.74 13.04 6.80
CA ILE A 194 -14.36 11.78 6.32
C ILE A 194 -14.67 10.83 7.49
N ASP A 195 -13.93 10.98 8.60
CA ASP A 195 -13.97 10.09 9.76
C ASP A 195 -15.11 10.40 10.74
#